data_AF-A0AAU7GC39-F1
#
_entry.id   AF-A0AAU7GC39-F1
#
_cell.length_a   1.000
_cell.length_b   1.000
_cell.length_c   1.000
_cell.angle_alpha   90.00
_cell.angle_beta   90.00
_cell.angle_gamma   90.00
#
_symmetry.space_group_name_H-M   'P 1'
#
loop_
_entity.id
_entity.type
_entity.pdbx_description
1 polymer ?
#
loop_
_entity_poly.entity_id
_entity_poly.type
_entity_poly.pdbx_seq_one_letter_code
_entity_poly.pdbx_strand_id
1 'polypeptide(L)'
;MIEIQRERRGYDFVPTEATEWAKLYSTENVKAGEKLLVAHYFIGGMDWYVAEIDVEASLAFGYAMLRQGGDEWGYFSLDELEKIAVHPIAVVERDLYWTPKPAREVLPPEAWDWGE
;
A
#
# COMPACT_ATOMS: atom_id res chain seq x y z
N MET A 1 8.17 -11.06 -8.70
CA MET A 1 8.77 -10.41 -7.52
C MET A 1 9.84 -11.30 -6.90
N ILE A 2 11.02 -10.75 -6.62
CA ILE A 2 12.04 -11.39 -5.78
C ILE A 2 12.00 -10.70 -4.41
N GLU A 3 11.71 -11.45 -3.34
CA GLU A 3 11.67 -10.90 -1.99
C GLU A 3 13.02 -11.03 -1.29
N ILE A 4 13.75 -9.92 -1.17
CA ILE A 4 15.10 -9.90 -0.58
C ILE A 4 15.08 -9.74 0.94
N GLN A 5 13.95 -9.34 1.53
CA GLN A 5 13.81 -9.14 2.97
C GLN A 5 12.90 -10.19 3.63
N ARG A 6 12.40 -11.20 2.88
CA ARG A 6 11.48 -12.23 3.38
C ARG A 6 11.97 -12.94 4.64
N GLU A 7 13.25 -13.30 4.69
CA GLU A 7 13.85 -13.95 5.86
C GLU A 7 13.83 -13.06 7.11
N ARG A 8 13.92 -11.74 6.93
CA ARG A 8 13.88 -10.78 8.04
C ARG A 8 12.47 -10.58 8.58
N ARG A 9 11.47 -10.58 7.70
CA ARG A 9 10.04 -10.45 8.08
C ARG A 9 9.43 -11.75 8.60
N GLY A 10 9.80 -12.88 8.00
CA GLY A 10 9.22 -14.19 8.30
C GLY A 10 7.92 -14.51 7.56
N TYR A 11 7.54 -13.71 6.56
CA TYR A 11 6.32 -13.89 5.77
C TYR A 11 6.44 -13.27 4.37
N ASP A 12 5.55 -13.69 3.47
CA ASP A 12 5.48 -13.18 2.09
C ASP A 12 5.09 -11.69 2.08
N PHE A 13 5.81 -10.91 1.29
CA PHE A 13 5.62 -9.47 1.16
C PHE A 13 4.24 -9.18 0.57
N VAL A 14 3.86 -9.88 -0.50
CA VAL A 14 2.52 -9.85 -1.09
C VAL A 14 1.79 -11.13 -0.72
N PRO A 15 0.60 -11.06 -0.10
CA PRO A 15 -0.13 -12.26 0.29
C PRO A 15 -0.71 -12.99 -0.92
N THR A 16 -0.87 -14.30 -0.81
CA THR A 16 -1.46 -15.13 -1.87
C THR A 16 -2.91 -14.75 -2.21
N GLU A 17 -3.65 -14.19 -1.25
CA GLU A 17 -5.02 -13.70 -1.47
C GLU A 17 -5.09 -12.41 -2.29
N ALA A 18 -3.95 -11.81 -2.63
CA ALA A 18 -3.89 -10.62 -3.49
C ALA A 18 -4.52 -10.85 -4.88
N THR A 19 -4.68 -12.10 -5.33
CA THR A 19 -5.41 -12.43 -6.56
C THR A 19 -6.90 -12.10 -6.50
N GLU A 20 -7.46 -11.97 -5.29
CA GLU A 20 -8.87 -11.59 -5.05
C GLU A 20 -9.04 -10.07 -4.85
N TRP A 21 -7.95 -9.31 -4.75
CA TRP A 21 -8.01 -7.86 -4.57
C TRP A 21 -8.42 -7.14 -5.85
N ALA A 22 -8.83 -5.88 -5.70
CA ALA A 22 -9.15 -5.01 -6.83
C ALA A 22 -7.93 -4.92 -7.76
N LYS A 23 -8.16 -5.18 -9.05
CA LYS A 23 -7.13 -5.06 -10.08
C LYS A 23 -6.90 -3.59 -10.41
N LEU A 24 -5.73 -3.28 -10.96
CA LEU A 24 -5.45 -1.93 -11.44
C LEU A 24 -6.56 -1.44 -12.38
N TYR A 25 -6.94 -0.18 -12.23
CA TYR A 25 -7.97 0.53 -12.98
C TYR A 25 -9.40 0.02 -12.77
N SER A 26 -9.64 -0.88 -11.80
CA SER A 26 -10.98 -1.44 -11.57
C SER A 26 -11.88 -0.56 -10.71
N THR A 27 -11.33 0.46 -10.04
CA THR A 27 -12.07 1.34 -9.14
C THR A 27 -12.08 2.81 -9.58
N GLU A 28 -11.87 3.11 -10.87
CA GLU A 28 -11.87 4.50 -11.40
C GLU A 28 -13.17 5.26 -11.14
N ASN A 29 -14.31 4.56 -11.13
CA ASN A 29 -15.62 5.14 -10.82
C ASN A 29 -15.92 5.21 -9.30
N VAL A 30 -14.98 4.80 -8.44
CA VAL A 30 -15.12 4.84 -6.99
C VAL A 30 -14.45 6.11 -6.48
N LYS A 31 -15.21 6.92 -5.74
CA LYS A 31 -14.68 8.12 -5.08
C LYS A 31 -13.51 7.75 -4.17
N ALA A 32 -12.48 8.61 -4.11
CA ALA A 32 -11.26 8.35 -3.35
C ALA A 32 -11.53 7.87 -1.92
N GLY A 33 -12.45 8.51 -1.19
CA GLY A 33 -12.79 8.14 0.19
C GLY A 33 -13.48 6.78 0.34
N GLU A 34 -14.12 6.29 -0.72
CA GLU A 34 -14.82 5.00 -0.72
C GLU A 34 -13.98 3.86 -1.30
N LYS A 35 -12.78 4.14 -1.84
CA LYS A 35 -11.85 3.09 -2.27
C LYS A 35 -11.49 2.24 -1.05
N LEU A 36 -11.66 0.93 -1.15
CA LEU A 36 -11.23 0.00 -0.11
C LEU A 36 -9.71 -0.08 -0.12
N LEU A 37 -9.09 0.18 1.03
CA LEU A 37 -7.67 -0.05 1.24
C LEU A 37 -7.47 -1.51 1.65
N VAL A 38 -6.98 -2.34 0.74
CA VAL A 38 -6.90 -3.81 0.88
C VAL A 38 -5.63 -4.29 1.59
N ALA A 39 -4.57 -3.47 1.62
CA ALA A 39 -3.35 -3.75 2.36
C ALA A 39 -2.71 -2.47 2.90
N HIS A 40 -1.88 -2.64 3.92
CA HIS A 40 -1.10 -1.58 4.54
C HIS A 40 0.36 -2.04 4.71
N TYR A 41 1.28 -1.25 4.21
CA TYR A 41 2.72 -1.42 4.37
C TYR A 41 3.29 -0.23 5.13
N PHE A 42 4.31 -0.43 5.95
CA PHE A 42 4.86 0.65 6.76
C PHE A 42 6.33 0.47 7.14
N ILE A 43 7.01 1.59 7.36
CA ILE A 43 8.35 1.66 7.99
C ILE A 43 8.58 3.08 8.53
N GLY A 44 9.08 3.20 9.77
CA GLY A 44 9.64 4.47 10.26
C GLY A 44 8.67 5.67 10.25
N GLY A 45 7.36 5.41 10.33
CA GLY A 45 6.30 6.43 10.25
C GLY A 45 5.94 6.88 8.84
N MET A 46 6.36 6.12 7.81
CA MET A 46 5.82 6.19 6.46
C MET A 46 4.92 4.99 6.22
N ASP A 47 3.86 5.19 5.46
CA ASP A 47 2.82 4.21 5.23
C ASP A 47 2.45 4.16 3.74
N TRP A 48 2.11 2.98 3.23
CA TRP A 48 1.56 2.77 1.90
C TRP A 48 0.31 1.93 2.03
N TYR A 49 -0.83 2.52 1.69
CA TYR A 49 -2.09 1.81 1.64
C TYR A 49 -2.41 1.44 0.21
N VAL A 50 -2.68 0.16 -0.04
CA VAL A 50 -2.99 -0.37 -1.37
C VAL A 50 -4.49 -0.35 -1.59
N ALA A 51 -4.96 0.25 -2.66
CA ALA A 51 -6.35 0.13 -3.12
C ALA A 51 -6.49 -0.90 -4.24
N GLU A 52 -5.51 -0.97 -5.13
CA GLU A 52 -5.49 -1.89 -6.27
C GLU A 52 -4.10 -2.49 -6.46
N ILE A 53 -4.03 -3.72 -6.96
CA ILE A 53 -2.76 -4.43 -7.16
C ILE A 53 -2.73 -5.18 -8.49
N ASP A 54 -1.56 -5.21 -9.10
CA ASP A 54 -1.16 -6.16 -10.13
C ASP A 54 0.10 -6.89 -9.62
N VAL A 55 -0.10 -8.14 -9.20
CA VAL A 55 0.97 -8.98 -8.64
C VAL A 55 1.96 -9.42 -9.71
N GLU A 56 1.51 -9.62 -10.95
CA GLU A 56 2.37 -10.01 -12.07
C GLU A 56 3.31 -8.86 -12.44
N ALA A 57 2.79 -7.64 -12.49
CA ALA A 57 3.56 -6.43 -12.75
C ALA A 57 4.33 -5.90 -11.52
N SER A 58 4.13 -6.47 -10.33
CA SER A 58 4.68 -5.98 -9.05
C SER A 58 4.36 -4.49 -8.83
N LEU A 59 3.12 -4.10 -9.11
CA LEU A 59 2.66 -2.71 -9.11
C LEU A 59 1.38 -2.57 -8.31
N ALA A 60 1.30 -1.55 -7.46
CA ALA A 60 0.11 -1.20 -6.72
C ALA A 60 -0.31 0.24 -7.02
N PHE A 61 -1.60 0.51 -6.94
CA PHE A 61 -2.15 1.85 -6.85
C PHE A 61 -2.74 2.05 -5.45
N GLY A 62 -2.48 3.21 -4.86
CA GLY A 62 -2.82 3.44 -3.47
C GLY A 62 -2.41 4.82 -2.98
N TYR A 63 -2.43 5.00 -1.66
CA TYR A 63 -2.02 6.23 -1.01
C TYR A 63 -0.71 6.03 -0.25
N ALA A 64 0.32 6.80 -0.59
CA ALA A 64 1.58 6.84 0.13
C ALA A 64 1.57 8.03 1.11
N MET A 65 1.89 7.80 2.37
CA MET A 65 2.11 8.82 3.39
C MET A 65 3.61 8.85 3.72
N LEU A 66 4.32 9.84 3.18
CA LEU A 66 5.79 9.86 3.14
C LEU A 66 6.42 10.82 4.16
N ARG A 67 5.60 11.48 4.99
CA ARG A 67 6.00 12.54 5.94
C ARG A 67 6.52 13.80 5.21
N GLN A 68 6.40 14.96 5.85
CA GLN A 68 6.93 16.24 5.36
C GLN A 68 6.44 16.69 3.96
N GLY A 69 5.23 16.29 3.55
CA GLY A 69 4.55 16.87 2.38
C GLY A 69 4.75 16.15 1.05
N GLY A 70 4.87 14.81 1.08
CA GLY A 70 4.89 13.95 -0.10
C GLY A 70 3.74 12.95 -0.14
N ASP A 71 2.65 13.22 0.58
CA ASP A 71 1.54 12.28 0.69
C ASP A 71 0.70 12.33 -0.59
N GLU A 72 0.53 11.20 -1.27
CA GLU A 72 -0.06 11.19 -2.60
C GLU A 72 -0.83 9.89 -2.91
N TRP A 73 -1.88 10.05 -3.72
CA TRP A 73 -2.44 8.92 -4.46
C TRP A 73 -1.58 8.69 -5.70
N GLY A 74 -1.13 7.45 -5.89
CA GLY A 74 -0.25 7.13 -6.98
C GLY A 74 0.05 5.66 -7.10
N TYR A 75 0.88 5.36 -8.09
CA TYR A 75 1.41 4.03 -8.32
C TYR A 75 2.73 3.86 -7.59
N PHE A 76 2.95 2.72 -6.96
CA PHE A 76 4.24 2.37 -6.39
C PHE A 76 4.58 0.91 -6.70
N SER A 77 5.85 0.69 -7.04
CA SER A 77 6.38 -0.66 -7.30
C SER A 77 6.57 -1.40 -5.98
N LEU A 78 6.01 -2.61 -5.90
CA LEU A 78 6.20 -3.47 -4.75
C LEU A 78 7.63 -4.01 -4.69
N ASP A 79 8.29 -4.20 -5.84
CA ASP A 79 9.71 -4.57 -5.89
C ASP A 79 10.61 -3.45 -5.35
N GLU A 80 10.30 -2.17 -5.59
CA GLU A 80 11.05 -1.05 -5.00
C GLU A 80 10.73 -0.87 -3.51
N LEU A 81 9.45 -0.98 -3.14
CA LEU A 81 9.02 -0.92 -1.75
C LEU A 81 9.71 -2.00 -0.90
N GLU A 82 9.84 -3.21 -1.44
CA GLU A 82 10.53 -4.35 -0.82
C GLU A 82 12.02 -4.10 -0.57
N LYS A 83 12.67 -3.26 -1.38
CA LYS A 83 14.10 -2.92 -1.22
C LYS A 83 14.34 -1.85 -0.16
N ILE A 84 13.30 -1.13 0.27
CA ILE A 84 13.45 -0.10 1.30
C ILE A 84 13.83 -0.75 2.63
N ALA A 85 15.01 -0.38 3.11
CA ALA A 85 15.52 -0.84 4.38
C ALA A 85 16.38 0.25 5.03
N VAL A 86 16.26 0.37 6.35
CA VAL A 86 17.24 1.07 7.18
C VAL A 86 18.16 0.00 7.72
N HIS A 87 19.22 -0.35 7.02
CA HIS A 87 20.09 -1.45 7.44
C HIS A 87 20.94 -1.08 8.67
N PRO A 88 21.06 -1.93 9.70
CA PRO A 88 20.38 -3.24 9.91
C PRO A 88 19.05 -3.15 10.70
N ILE A 89 18.57 -1.94 10.96
CA ILE A 89 17.49 -1.59 11.90
C ILE A 89 16.11 -2.08 11.47
N ALA A 90 15.67 -1.81 10.25
CA ALA A 90 14.28 -2.04 9.82
C ALA A 90 14.16 -2.32 8.31
N VAL A 91 13.02 -2.90 7.92
CA VAL A 91 12.53 -3.08 6.53
C VAL A 91 11.08 -2.62 6.45
N VAL A 92 10.56 -2.43 5.24
CA VAL A 92 9.11 -2.28 5.06
C VAL A 92 8.42 -3.57 5.49
N GLU A 93 7.47 -3.43 6.40
CA GLU A 93 6.59 -4.50 6.87
C GLU A 93 5.23 -4.38 6.18
N ARG A 94 4.54 -5.52 6.01
CA ARG A 94 3.10 -5.56 5.71
C ARG A 94 2.33 -5.81 7.00
N ASP A 95 1.27 -5.05 7.25
CA ASP A 95 0.37 -5.31 8.38
C ASP A 95 -0.44 -6.60 8.12
N LEU A 96 -0.14 -7.64 8.89
CA LEU A 96 -0.79 -8.95 8.81
C LEU A 96 -2.20 -8.99 9.43
N TYR A 97 -2.57 -7.95 10.17
CA TYR A 97 -3.88 -7.83 10.82
C TYR A 97 -4.76 -6.77 10.15
N TRP A 98 -4.30 -6.22 9.02
CA TRP A 98 -5.07 -5.25 8.26
C TRP A 98 -6.36 -5.87 7.76
N THR A 99 -7.49 -5.23 8.07
CA THR A 99 -8.80 -5.58 7.53
C THR A 99 -9.19 -4.51 6.50
N PRO A 100 -9.56 -4.90 5.27
CA PRO A 100 -9.95 -3.94 4.25
C PRO A 100 -11.06 -3.00 4.73
N LYS A 101 -10.87 -1.70 4.50
CA LYS A 101 -11.81 -0.65 4.90
C LYS A 101 -11.72 0.58 3.99
N PRO A 102 -12.77 1.41 3.91
CA PRO A 102 -12.77 2.62 3.08
C PRO A 102 -11.63 3.57 3.45
N ALA A 103 -11.05 4.22 2.44
CA ALA A 103 -9.98 5.18 2.64
C ALA A 103 -10.35 6.31 3.61
N ARG A 104 -11.60 6.77 3.61
CA ARG A 104 -12.08 7.81 4.53
C ARG A 104 -12.06 7.43 6.01
N GLU A 105 -11.95 6.15 6.34
CA GLU A 105 -11.84 5.67 7.72
C GLU A 105 -10.40 5.67 8.24
N VAL A 106 -9.42 5.91 7.37
CA VAL A 106 -7.98 5.77 7.65
C VAL A 106 -7.22 7.05 7.31
N LEU A 107 -7.49 7.60 6.13
CA LEU A 107 -6.74 8.71 5.56
C LEU A 107 -7.30 10.05 6.02
N PRO A 108 -6.43 11.09 6.10
CA PRO A 108 -6.88 12.43 6.42
C PRO A 108 -7.85 12.95 5.34
N PRO A 109 -8.80 13.84 5.68
CA PRO A 109 -9.78 14.38 4.72
C PRO A 109 -9.15 14.94 3.45
N GLU A 110 -7.99 15.59 3.55
CA GLU A 110 -7.26 16.14 2.41
C GLU A 110 -6.85 15.08 1.38
N ALA A 111 -6.85 13.78 1.73
CA ALA A 111 -6.58 12.71 0.79
C ALA A 111 -7.80 12.31 -0.07
N TRP A 112 -9.02 12.68 0.32
CA TRP A 112 -10.24 12.17 -0.31
C TRP A 112 -11.40 13.16 -0.45
N ASP A 113 -11.38 14.25 0.29
CA ASP A 113 -12.38 15.32 0.29
C ASP A 113 -11.81 16.56 -0.43
N TRP A 114 -11.91 16.54 -1.76
CA TRP A 114 -11.44 17.64 -2.62
C TRP A 114 -12.51 18.72 -2.86
N GLY A 115 -13.62 18.68 -2.11
CA GLY A 115 -14.66 19.72 -2.13
C GLY A 115 -15.62 19.70 -3.32
N GLU A 116 -16.00 18.51 -3.81
CA GLU A 116 -17.10 18.35 -4.78
C GLU A 116 -18.50 18.39 -4.15
#